data_AF-A0AAN2DCD1-F1
#
_entry.id   AF-A0AAN2DCD1-F1
#
_cell.length_a   1.000
_cell.length_b   1.000
_cell.length_c   1.000
_cell.angle_alpha   90.00
_cell.angle_beta   90.00
_cell.angle_gamma   90.00
#
_symmetry.space_group_name_H-M   'P 1'
#
loop_
_entity.id
_entity.type
_entity.pdbx_description
1 polymer ?
#
loop_
_entity_poly.entity_id
_entity_poly.type
_entity_poly.pdbx_seq_one_letter_code
_entity_poly.pdbx_strand_id
1 'polypeptide(L)'
;MLATAEAISADRPEKRIKDRAQTEKAIFNAARSLLAEEGFQGFGINAVARRAGCDKQLIYRYFGGLDGLIEAIGEDLGSWVKDRIPEDTGGMFLLTYGDLMEKLALYFMDALRSDPLVCKIIAWEVSDGSPQVRQLAEARAKSLAKWLERMRGSLAAPKGVDTAAVNAVLFAAIQHLVISAATSGQFAGVPLKSERDWEKITTAVKRLVRGVYG
;
A
#
# COMPACT_ATOMS: atom_id res chain seq x y z
N MET A 1 -50.07 -42.81 4.35
CA MET A 1 -49.46 -41.71 3.58
C MET A 1 -49.60 -40.43 4.38
N LEU A 2 -48.49 -39.83 4.82
CA LEU A 2 -48.23 -38.39 4.73
C LEU A 2 -46.90 -38.12 5.45
N ALA A 3 -45.89 -37.81 4.65
CA ALA A 3 -44.56 -37.45 5.08
C ALA A 3 -44.55 -35.97 5.49
N THR A 4 -44.02 -35.67 6.67
CA THR A 4 -43.51 -34.33 7.01
C THR A 4 -42.01 -34.36 6.82
N ALA A 5 -41.55 -33.96 5.65
CA ALA A 5 -40.15 -33.64 5.43
C ALA A 5 -39.93 -32.18 5.84
N GLU A 6 -39.17 -31.98 6.91
CA GLU A 6 -38.67 -30.68 7.31
C GLU A 6 -37.88 -30.06 6.15
N ALA A 7 -38.30 -28.86 5.75
CA ALA A 7 -37.60 -28.05 4.78
C ALA A 7 -36.24 -27.63 5.37
N ILE A 8 -35.19 -28.33 4.98
CA ILE A 8 -33.81 -27.87 5.16
C ILE A 8 -33.66 -26.61 4.31
N SER A 9 -33.74 -25.46 4.97
CA SER A 9 -33.57 -24.13 4.39
C SER A 9 -32.21 -24.02 3.69
N ALA A 10 -32.23 -23.99 2.36
CA ALA A 10 -31.11 -23.63 1.50
C ALA A 10 -30.81 -22.11 1.61
N ASP A 11 -30.41 -21.63 2.79
CA ASP A 11 -29.84 -20.29 2.91
C ASP A 11 -28.53 -20.26 2.13
N ARG A 12 -28.51 -19.43 1.08
CA ARG A 12 -27.69 -19.63 -0.12
C ARG A 12 -26.20 -19.34 0.13
N PRO A 13 -25.28 -20.11 -0.50
CA PRO A 13 -23.83 -19.91 -0.39
C PRO A 13 -23.38 -18.48 -0.76
N GLU A 14 -24.06 -17.81 -1.68
CA GLU A 14 -23.79 -16.41 -2.07
C GLU A 14 -23.96 -15.41 -0.92
N LYS A 15 -25.01 -15.56 -0.10
CA LYS A 15 -25.25 -14.67 1.05
C LYS A 15 -24.16 -14.82 2.09
N ARG A 16 -23.78 -16.07 2.40
CA ARG A 16 -22.68 -16.39 3.34
C ARG A 16 -21.32 -15.89 2.85
N ILE A 17 -21.06 -15.91 1.54
CA ILE A 17 -19.83 -15.37 0.94
C ILE A 17 -19.82 -13.83 1.04
N LYS A 18 -20.95 -13.19 0.76
CA LYS A 18 -21.09 -11.73 0.85
C LYS A 18 -20.90 -11.22 2.28
N ASP A 19 -21.50 -11.89 3.26
CA ASP A 19 -21.35 -11.55 4.68
C ASP A 19 -19.91 -11.74 5.15
N ARG A 20 -19.23 -12.80 4.68
CA ARG A 20 -17.80 -13.02 4.94
C ARG A 20 -16.95 -11.87 4.42
N ALA A 21 -17.08 -11.53 3.13
CA ALA A 21 -16.26 -10.49 2.51
C ALA A 21 -16.49 -9.11 3.15
N GLN A 22 -17.74 -8.80 3.53
CA GLN A 22 -18.06 -7.57 4.24
C GLN A 22 -17.42 -7.53 5.63
N THR A 23 -17.48 -8.64 6.37
CA THR A 23 -16.89 -8.74 7.72
C THR A 23 -15.36 -8.62 7.66
N GLU A 24 -14.73 -9.32 6.72
CA GLU A 24 -13.28 -9.26 6.49
C GLU A 24 -12.83 -7.83 6.16
N LYS A 25 -13.54 -7.14 5.26
CA LYS A 25 -13.29 -5.74 4.92
C LYS A 25 -13.51 -4.79 6.11
N ALA A 26 -14.53 -5.04 6.93
CA ALA A 26 -14.80 -4.24 8.12
C ALA A 26 -13.66 -4.35 9.15
N ILE A 27 -13.16 -5.58 9.40
CA ILE A 27 -12.00 -5.82 10.26
C ILE A 27 -10.76 -5.10 9.72
N PHE A 28 -10.49 -5.24 8.42
CA PHE A 28 -9.34 -4.62 7.78
C PHE A 28 -9.38 -3.08 7.88
N ASN A 29 -10.51 -2.48 7.57
CA ASN A 29 -10.69 -1.02 7.66
C ASN A 29 -10.60 -0.51 9.09
N ALA A 30 -11.17 -1.24 10.06
CA ALA A 30 -11.06 -0.92 11.47
C ALA A 30 -9.61 -0.95 11.94
N ALA A 31 -8.84 -1.94 11.49
CA ALA A 31 -7.42 -2.08 11.80
C ALA A 31 -6.58 -0.95 11.21
N ARG A 32 -6.78 -0.59 9.94
CA ARG A 32 -6.12 0.57 9.31
C ARG A 32 -6.43 1.87 10.03
N SER A 33 -7.69 2.09 10.39
CA SER A 33 -8.11 3.29 11.12
C SER A 33 -7.47 3.36 12.50
N LEU A 34 -7.44 2.23 13.22
CA LEU A 34 -6.81 2.14 14.54
C LEU A 34 -5.31 2.44 14.47
N LEU A 35 -4.60 1.87 13.49
CA LEU A 35 -3.19 2.23 13.25
C LEU A 35 -3.03 3.72 12.96
N ALA A 36 -3.89 4.31 12.11
CA ALA A 36 -3.81 5.72 11.76
C ALA A 36 -3.99 6.67 12.94
N GLU A 37 -4.86 6.29 13.87
CA GLU A 37 -5.25 7.10 15.03
C GLU A 37 -4.32 6.90 16.23
N GLU A 38 -4.03 5.65 16.58
CA GLU A 38 -3.40 5.27 17.85
C GLU A 38 -1.97 4.71 17.69
N GLY A 39 -1.54 4.46 16.45
CA GLY A 39 -0.27 3.80 16.16
C GLY A 39 -0.21 2.36 16.70
N PHE A 40 0.99 1.80 16.79
CA PHE A 40 1.17 0.41 17.19
C PHE A 40 0.96 0.15 18.69
N GLN A 41 1.07 1.16 19.55
CA GLN A 41 0.93 0.99 21.01
C GLN A 41 -0.50 0.61 21.42
N GLY A 42 -1.52 1.13 20.73
CA GLY A 42 -2.93 0.77 20.92
C GLY A 42 -3.42 -0.39 20.04
N PHE A 43 -2.55 -0.91 19.16
CA PHE A 43 -2.95 -1.86 18.14
C PHE A 43 -2.98 -3.29 18.66
N GLY A 44 -4.15 -3.93 18.64
CA GLY A 44 -4.29 -5.31 19.07
C GLY A 44 -5.66 -5.91 18.77
N ILE A 45 -5.76 -7.24 18.87
CA ILE A 45 -6.96 -8.03 18.54
C ILE A 45 -8.24 -7.46 19.18
N ASN A 46 -8.20 -7.17 20.48
CA ASN A 46 -9.39 -6.68 21.19
C ASN A 46 -9.79 -5.26 20.77
N ALA A 47 -8.82 -4.41 20.45
CA ALA A 47 -9.08 -3.06 19.97
C ALA A 47 -9.69 -3.08 18.57
N VAL A 48 -9.13 -3.90 17.67
CA VAL A 48 -9.66 -4.12 16.31
C VAL A 48 -11.05 -4.73 16.36
N ALA A 49 -11.27 -5.79 17.13
CA ALA A 49 -12.58 -6.46 17.24
C ALA A 49 -13.67 -5.50 17.72
N ARG A 50 -13.36 -4.70 18.76
CA ARG A 50 -14.26 -3.68 19.28
C ARG A 50 -14.60 -2.62 18.24
N ARG A 51 -13.60 -2.15 17.49
CA ARG A 51 -13.78 -1.13 16.44
C ARG A 51 -14.57 -1.66 15.25
N ALA A 52 -14.31 -2.90 14.86
CA ALA A 52 -15.00 -3.58 13.76
C ALA A 52 -16.42 -4.04 14.14
N GLY A 53 -16.78 -4.02 15.44
CA GLY A 53 -18.06 -4.53 15.93
C GLY A 53 -18.22 -6.03 15.72
N CYS A 54 -17.11 -6.80 15.78
CA CYS A 54 -17.10 -8.23 15.49
C CYS A 54 -16.51 -9.05 16.65
N ASP A 55 -16.77 -10.36 16.67
CA ASP A 55 -16.09 -11.28 17.58
C ASP A 55 -14.60 -11.41 17.20
N LYS A 56 -13.70 -11.42 18.19
CA LYS A 56 -12.25 -11.57 17.98
C LYS A 56 -11.88 -12.87 17.24
N GLN A 57 -12.68 -13.92 17.36
CA GLN A 57 -12.49 -15.18 16.65
C GLN A 57 -12.57 -15.00 15.13
N LEU A 58 -13.29 -13.99 14.65
CA LEU A 58 -13.34 -13.67 13.22
C LEU A 58 -12.01 -13.12 12.71
N ILE A 59 -11.25 -12.42 13.55
CA ILE A 59 -9.90 -11.95 13.18
C ILE A 59 -8.95 -13.14 13.04
N TYR A 60 -8.97 -14.08 14.00
CA TYR A 60 -8.20 -15.33 13.87
C TYR A 60 -8.63 -16.15 12.65
N ARG A 61 -9.93 -16.22 12.38
CA ARG A 61 -10.49 -16.97 11.25
C ARG A 61 -10.09 -16.39 9.89
N TYR A 62 -10.08 -15.07 9.75
CA TYR A 62 -9.86 -14.41 8.45
C TYR A 62 -8.41 -14.02 8.21
N PHE A 63 -7.70 -13.63 9.26
CA PHE A 63 -6.33 -13.12 9.16
C PHE A 63 -5.30 -13.97 9.91
N GLY A 64 -5.69 -15.09 10.53
CA GLY A 64 -4.76 -15.92 11.30
C GLY A 64 -4.30 -15.29 12.62
N GLY A 65 -4.86 -14.15 13.01
CA GLY A 65 -4.51 -13.41 14.22
C GLY A 65 -4.02 -12.00 13.91
N LEU A 66 -3.26 -11.42 14.86
CA LEU A 66 -2.79 -10.05 14.74
C LEU A 66 -1.69 -9.95 13.68
N ASP A 67 -0.76 -10.91 13.69
CA ASP A 67 0.39 -10.92 12.80
C ASP A 67 -0.04 -11.00 11.32
N GLY A 68 -0.99 -11.88 10.98
CA GLY A 68 -1.48 -11.95 9.60
C GLY A 68 -2.36 -10.76 9.22
N LEU A 69 -2.97 -10.07 10.18
CA LEU A 69 -3.64 -8.79 9.92
C LEU A 69 -2.63 -7.67 9.65
N ILE A 70 -1.51 -7.63 10.38
CA ILE A 70 -0.39 -6.71 10.13
C ILE A 70 0.21 -6.98 8.74
N GLU A 71 0.43 -8.25 8.40
CA GLU A 71 0.92 -8.65 7.08
C GLU A 71 -0.04 -8.19 5.97
N ALA A 72 -1.35 -8.45 6.12
CA ALA A 72 -2.35 -8.01 5.15
C ALA A 72 -2.36 -6.48 4.96
N ILE A 73 -2.20 -5.71 6.04
CA ILE A 73 -2.09 -4.25 5.96
C ILE A 73 -0.82 -3.85 5.22
N GLY A 74 0.33 -4.45 5.53
CA GLY A 74 1.57 -4.20 4.80
C GLY A 74 1.45 -4.53 3.31
N GLU A 75 0.84 -5.65 2.96
CA GLU A 75 0.62 -6.07 1.57
C GLU A 75 -0.25 -5.07 0.80
N ASP A 76 -1.34 -4.60 1.39
CA ASP A 76 -2.21 -3.57 0.82
C ASP A 76 -1.45 -2.25 0.60
N LEU A 77 -0.71 -1.77 1.61
CA LEU A 77 0.09 -0.54 1.53
C LEU A 77 1.29 -0.63 0.59
N GLY A 78 1.73 -1.83 0.21
CA GLY A 78 2.77 -2.03 -0.81
C GLY A 78 2.21 -2.13 -2.23
N SER A 79 0.91 -2.39 -2.39
CA SER A 79 0.28 -2.64 -3.69
C SER A 79 -0.82 -1.65 -4.06
N TRP A 80 -1.28 -0.80 -3.16
CA TRP A 80 -2.34 0.20 -3.40
C TRP A 80 -2.05 1.21 -4.52
N VAL A 81 -0.78 1.40 -4.89
CA VAL A 81 -0.40 2.18 -6.07
C VAL A 81 -1.01 1.57 -7.34
N LYS A 82 -1.26 0.26 -7.36
CA LYS A 82 -1.97 -0.44 -8.44
C LYS A 82 -3.34 0.15 -8.70
N ASP A 83 -4.10 0.49 -7.66
CA ASP A 83 -5.47 1.02 -7.81
C ASP A 83 -5.48 2.44 -8.40
N ARG A 84 -4.32 3.10 -8.43
CA ARG A 84 -4.08 4.43 -9.04
C ARG A 84 -3.59 4.34 -10.48
N ILE A 85 -3.23 3.15 -10.96
CA ILE A 85 -2.81 2.96 -12.35
C ILE A 85 -4.06 2.67 -13.18
N PRO A 86 -4.38 3.47 -14.21
CA PRO A 86 -5.51 3.18 -15.10
C PRO A 86 -5.38 1.78 -15.72
N GLU A 87 -6.45 0.98 -15.64
CA GLU A 87 -6.50 -0.37 -16.23
C GLU A 87 -6.23 -0.36 -17.74
N ASP A 88 -6.58 0.74 -18.42
CA ASP A 88 -6.29 0.98 -19.84
C ASP A 88 -4.85 1.46 -20.08
N THR A 89 -3.87 0.76 -19.52
CA THR A 89 -2.49 0.91 -19.98
C THR A 89 -2.28 0.07 -21.25
N GLY A 90 -3.16 0.20 -22.26
CA GLY A 90 -2.95 -0.34 -23.60
C GLY A 90 -1.64 0.14 -24.25
N GLY A 91 -1.06 1.22 -23.71
CA GLY A 91 0.27 1.72 -24.07
C GLY A 91 1.46 1.09 -23.32
N MET A 92 1.27 0.20 -22.33
CA MET A 92 2.39 -0.41 -21.59
C MET A 92 3.29 -1.25 -22.51
N PHE A 93 2.71 -1.81 -23.58
CA PHE A 93 3.41 -2.55 -24.62
C PHE A 93 4.36 -1.69 -25.48
N LEU A 94 4.26 -0.35 -25.41
CA LEU A 94 5.07 0.59 -26.20
C LEU A 94 6.02 1.44 -25.33
N LEU A 95 6.06 1.23 -24.02
CA LEU A 95 6.93 2.01 -23.13
C LEU A 95 8.35 1.46 -23.15
N THR A 96 9.33 2.37 -23.18
CA THR A 96 10.69 2.03 -22.77
C THR A 96 10.74 1.79 -21.25
N TYR A 97 11.85 1.21 -20.76
CA TYR A 97 12.05 1.06 -19.31
C TYR A 97 12.01 2.42 -18.60
N GLY A 98 12.62 3.45 -19.20
CA GLY A 98 12.58 4.82 -18.68
C GLY A 98 11.18 5.40 -18.62
N ASP A 99 10.36 5.23 -19.67
CA ASP A 99 8.98 5.70 -19.67
C ASP A 99 8.14 5.02 -18.59
N LEU A 100 8.31 3.70 -18.41
CA LEU A 100 7.65 2.96 -17.36
C LEU A 100 8.05 3.49 -15.98
N MET A 101 9.35 3.58 -15.71
CA MET A 101 9.84 4.03 -14.41
C MET A 101 9.46 5.48 -14.11
N GLU A 102 9.37 6.33 -15.14
CA GLU A 102 8.87 7.70 -14.99
C GLU A 102 7.43 7.68 -14.48
N LYS A 103 6.55 6.93 -15.14
CA LYS A 103 5.14 6.81 -14.73
C LYS A 103 5.00 6.21 -13.33
N LEU A 104 5.73 5.12 -13.03
CA LEU A 104 5.66 4.47 -11.72
C LEU A 104 6.13 5.39 -10.60
N ALA A 105 7.18 6.18 -10.81
CA ALA A 105 7.66 7.14 -9.82
C ALA A 105 6.61 8.22 -9.51
N LEU A 106 5.91 8.71 -10.54
CA LEU A 106 4.85 9.72 -10.37
C LEU A 106 3.61 9.13 -9.71
N TYR A 107 3.17 7.93 -10.12
CA TYR A 107 2.06 7.25 -9.46
C TYR A 107 2.37 6.95 -7.99
N PHE A 108 3.61 6.55 -7.69
CA PHE A 108 4.05 6.34 -6.32
C PHE A 108 4.01 7.65 -5.51
N MET A 109 4.48 8.76 -6.09
CA MET A 109 4.43 10.08 -5.44
C MET A 109 2.98 10.53 -5.18
N ASP A 110 2.11 10.46 -6.17
CA ASP A 110 0.70 10.89 -6.06
C ASP A 110 -0.11 9.98 -5.15
N ALA A 111 0.20 8.68 -5.16
CA ALA A 111 -0.29 7.75 -4.17
C ALA A 111 0.13 8.27 -2.79
N LEU A 112 1.41 8.28 -2.44
CA LEU A 112 1.88 8.70 -1.11
C LEU A 112 1.28 10.01 -0.60
N ARG A 113 1.20 11.04 -1.45
CA ARG A 113 0.64 12.37 -1.11
C ARG A 113 -0.83 12.32 -0.66
N SER A 114 -1.56 11.28 -1.04
CA SER A 114 -3.00 11.16 -0.82
C SER A 114 -3.39 10.22 0.33
N ASP A 115 -2.43 9.50 0.92
CA ASP A 115 -2.68 8.60 2.05
C ASP A 115 -1.81 8.98 3.25
N PRO A 116 -2.36 9.77 4.20
CA PRO A 116 -1.66 10.14 5.43
C PRO A 116 -1.24 8.96 6.30
N LEU A 117 -1.97 7.83 6.26
CA LEU A 117 -1.63 6.63 7.04
C LEU A 117 -0.33 6.02 6.51
N VAL A 118 -0.15 5.93 5.19
CA VAL A 118 1.10 5.42 4.60
C VAL A 118 2.29 6.28 5.02
N CYS A 119 2.15 7.61 5.04
CA CYS A 119 3.20 8.52 5.48
C CYS A 119 3.58 8.30 6.96
N LYS A 120 2.59 8.14 7.84
CA LYS A 120 2.81 7.82 9.26
C LYS A 120 3.52 6.48 9.43
N ILE A 121 3.09 5.47 8.68
CA ILE A 121 3.70 4.14 8.69
C ILE A 121 5.16 4.20 8.29
N ILE A 122 5.49 4.85 7.17
CA ILE A 122 6.88 4.97 6.72
C ILE A 122 7.73 5.72 7.76
N ALA A 123 7.17 6.75 8.41
CA ALA A 123 7.85 7.43 9.50
C ALA A 123 8.11 6.48 10.70
N TRP A 124 7.14 5.64 11.08
CA TRP A 124 7.31 4.66 12.14
C TRP A 124 8.37 3.62 11.82
N GLU A 125 8.39 3.10 10.59
CA GLU A 125 9.38 2.09 10.17
C GLU A 125 10.83 2.54 10.34
N VAL A 126 11.08 3.85 10.25
CA VAL A 126 12.41 4.44 10.47
C VAL A 126 12.70 4.68 11.95
N SER A 127 11.67 4.97 12.76
CA SER A 127 11.82 5.40 14.15
C SER A 127 11.61 4.30 15.20
N ASP A 128 10.93 3.21 14.86
CA ASP A 128 10.47 2.17 15.78
C ASP A 128 10.91 0.77 15.32
N GLY A 129 11.72 0.10 16.15
CA GLY A 129 12.26 -1.23 15.88
C GLY A 129 11.41 -2.39 16.42
N SER A 130 10.17 -2.14 16.85
CA SER A 130 9.30 -3.19 17.38
C SER A 130 9.05 -4.29 16.35
N PRO A 131 8.83 -5.55 16.80
CA PRO A 131 8.55 -6.67 15.89
C PRO A 131 7.38 -6.38 14.94
N GLN A 132 6.32 -5.74 15.42
CA GLN A 132 5.12 -5.41 14.64
C GLN A 132 5.41 -4.42 13.52
N VAL A 133 6.18 -3.36 13.81
CA VAL A 133 6.57 -2.36 12.80
C VAL A 133 7.47 -3.01 11.75
N ARG A 134 8.44 -3.83 12.17
CA ARG A 134 9.32 -4.55 11.23
C ARG A 134 8.56 -5.50 10.33
N GLN A 135 7.62 -6.28 10.88
CA GLN A 135 6.78 -7.17 10.09
C GLN A 135 5.96 -6.41 9.04
N LEU A 136 5.36 -5.28 9.44
CA LEU A 136 4.61 -4.44 8.51
C LEU A 136 5.52 -3.89 7.40
N ALA A 137 6.71 -3.39 7.76
CA ALA A 137 7.69 -2.86 6.82
C ALA A 137 8.13 -3.91 5.79
N GLU A 138 8.42 -5.13 6.26
CA GLU A 138 8.83 -6.25 5.41
C GLU A 138 7.72 -6.66 4.44
N ALA A 139 6.48 -6.79 4.93
CA ALA A 139 5.32 -7.09 4.09
C ALA A 139 5.10 -6.02 3.02
N ARG A 140 5.24 -4.74 3.39
CA ARG A 140 5.12 -3.59 2.48
C ARG A 140 6.22 -3.58 1.42
N ALA A 141 7.48 -3.75 1.83
CA ALA A 141 8.62 -3.78 0.91
C ALA A 141 8.50 -4.93 -0.09
N LYS A 142 8.13 -6.12 0.39
CA LYS A 142 7.89 -7.31 -0.46
C LYS A 142 6.76 -7.09 -1.45
N SER A 143 5.67 -6.48 -1.01
CA SER A 143 4.51 -6.18 -1.87
C SER A 143 4.85 -5.15 -2.94
N LEU A 144 5.58 -4.08 -2.59
CA LEU A 144 6.07 -3.09 -3.55
C LEU A 144 7.01 -3.72 -4.59
N ALA A 145 7.95 -4.56 -4.17
CA ALA A 145 8.86 -5.26 -5.08
C ALA A 145 8.10 -6.16 -6.07
N LYS A 146 7.17 -6.97 -5.58
CA LYS A 146 6.29 -7.81 -6.44
C LYS A 146 5.48 -6.97 -7.42
N TRP A 147 4.98 -5.81 -6.99
CA TRP A 147 4.25 -4.90 -7.85
C TRP A 147 5.16 -4.35 -8.97
N LEU A 148 6.35 -3.86 -8.65
CA LEU A 148 7.32 -3.37 -9.65
C LEU A 148 7.68 -4.46 -10.67
N GLU A 149 7.92 -5.69 -10.20
CA GLU A 149 8.20 -6.83 -11.08
C GLU A 149 7.04 -7.10 -12.04
N ARG A 150 5.79 -7.09 -11.54
CA ARG A 150 4.59 -7.26 -12.37
C ARG A 150 4.44 -6.14 -13.39
N MET A 151 4.66 -4.89 -12.99
CA MET A 151 4.54 -3.72 -13.86
C MET A 151 5.61 -3.70 -14.96
N ARG A 152 6.84 -4.13 -14.62
CA ARG A 152 7.93 -4.29 -15.58
C ARG A 152 7.63 -5.38 -16.62
N GLY A 153 7.02 -6.48 -16.19
CA GLY A 153 6.76 -7.62 -17.06
C GLY A 153 8.05 -8.12 -17.73
N SER A 154 8.04 -8.21 -19.06
CA SER A 154 9.17 -8.66 -19.88
C SER A 154 10.16 -7.56 -20.27
N LEU A 155 9.94 -6.30 -19.86
CA LEU A 155 10.85 -5.20 -20.21
C LEU A 155 12.25 -5.46 -19.66
N ALA A 156 13.24 -5.36 -20.56
CA ALA A 156 14.64 -5.49 -20.23
C ALA A 156 15.11 -4.23 -19.47
N ALA A 157 15.76 -4.45 -18.33
CA ALA A 157 16.45 -3.39 -17.63
C ALA A 157 17.60 -2.83 -18.50
N PRO A 158 17.90 -1.52 -18.43
CA PRO A 158 19.04 -0.93 -19.11
C PRO A 158 20.35 -1.62 -18.71
N LYS A 159 21.23 -1.86 -19.68
CA LYS A 159 22.53 -2.49 -19.42
C LYS A 159 23.41 -1.56 -18.57
N GLY A 160 24.09 -2.12 -17.59
CA GLY A 160 25.02 -1.38 -16.73
C GLY A 160 24.37 -0.54 -15.63
N VAL A 161 23.05 -0.64 -15.46
CA VAL A 161 22.32 0.05 -14.38
C VAL A 161 21.90 -0.96 -13.33
N ASP A 162 22.28 -0.72 -12.07
CA ASP A 162 21.71 -1.43 -10.92
C ASP A 162 20.31 -0.86 -10.65
N THR A 163 19.31 -1.41 -11.34
CA THR A 163 17.94 -0.89 -11.27
C THR A 163 17.34 -1.00 -9.88
N ALA A 164 17.71 -2.01 -9.10
CA ALA A 164 17.24 -2.18 -7.73
C ALA A 164 17.76 -1.06 -6.83
N ALA A 165 19.06 -0.77 -6.88
CA ALA A 165 19.66 0.30 -6.09
C ALA A 165 19.11 1.68 -6.49
N VAL A 166 18.99 1.96 -7.79
CA VAL A 166 18.44 3.23 -8.28
C VAL A 166 16.97 3.39 -7.87
N ASN A 167 16.16 2.33 -7.98
CA ASN A 167 14.77 2.34 -7.53
C ASN A 167 14.66 2.64 -6.03
N ALA A 168 15.51 2.01 -5.21
CA ALA A 168 15.53 2.26 -3.78
C ALA A 168 15.85 3.72 -3.45
N VAL A 169 16.85 4.32 -4.11
CA VAL A 169 17.19 5.75 -3.95
C VAL A 169 16.04 6.64 -4.38
N LEU A 170 15.40 6.34 -5.52
CA LEU A 170 14.29 7.11 -6.05
C LEU A 170 13.08 7.10 -5.11
N PHE A 171 12.68 5.92 -4.62
CA PHE A 171 11.57 5.81 -3.69
C PHE A 171 11.87 6.44 -2.33
N ALA A 172 13.08 6.27 -1.81
CA ALA A 172 13.51 6.94 -0.58
C ALA A 172 13.43 8.46 -0.71
N ALA A 173 13.89 9.01 -1.84
CA ALA A 173 13.81 10.45 -2.11
C ALA A 173 12.35 10.93 -2.16
N ILE A 174 11.48 10.22 -2.90
CA ILE A 174 10.05 10.56 -3.00
C ILE A 174 9.37 10.48 -1.63
N GLN A 175 9.56 9.39 -0.89
CA GLN A 175 9.00 9.20 0.45
C GLN A 175 9.41 10.33 1.38
N HIS A 176 10.70 10.66 1.40
CA HIS A 176 11.21 11.70 2.28
C HIS A 176 10.66 13.09 1.93
N LEU A 177 10.53 13.41 0.64
CA LEU A 177 9.89 14.66 0.19
C LEU A 177 8.43 14.74 0.65
N VAL A 178 7.64 13.67 0.47
CA VAL A 178 6.22 13.64 0.87
C VAL A 178 6.08 13.75 2.39
N ILE A 179 6.87 13.02 3.16
CA ILE A 179 6.85 13.09 4.63
C ILE A 179 7.30 14.48 5.10
N SER A 180 8.33 15.06 4.48
CA SER A 180 8.81 16.41 4.81
C SER A 180 7.76 17.48 4.49
N ALA A 181 7.02 17.32 3.40
CA ALA A 181 5.89 18.19 3.07
C ALA A 181 4.79 18.12 4.12
N ALA A 182 4.42 16.91 4.56
CA ALA A 182 3.37 16.72 5.56
C ALA A 182 3.77 17.24 6.97
N THR A 183 5.06 17.25 7.28
CA THR A 183 5.58 17.63 8.62
C THR A 183 6.02 19.09 8.71
N SER A 184 6.69 19.62 7.68
CA SER A 184 7.30 20.96 7.70
C SER A 184 6.90 21.84 6.50
N GLY A 185 6.27 21.25 5.48
CA GLY A 185 5.89 21.96 4.25
C GLY A 185 7.06 22.36 3.36
N GLN A 186 8.26 21.83 3.60
CA GLN A 186 9.46 22.08 2.78
C GLN A 186 10.48 20.97 2.94
N PHE A 187 11.44 20.88 2.02
CA PHE A 187 12.64 20.08 2.18
C PHE A 187 13.82 20.74 1.49
N ALA A 188 14.98 20.80 2.16
CA ALA A 188 16.19 21.43 1.62
C ALA A 188 15.98 22.85 1.06
N GLY A 189 15.08 23.64 1.66
CA GLY A 189 14.75 25.00 1.22
C GLY A 189 13.76 25.07 0.05
N VAL A 190 13.28 23.93 -0.45
CA VAL A 190 12.24 23.86 -1.48
C VAL A 190 10.86 23.79 -0.80
N PRO A 191 9.95 24.76 -1.03
CA PRO A 191 8.58 24.68 -0.55
C PRO A 191 7.85 23.48 -1.17
N LEU A 192 6.94 22.84 -0.43
CA LEU A 192 6.16 21.67 -0.86
C LEU A 192 4.67 21.82 -0.50
N LYS A 193 4.13 23.04 -0.63
CA LYS A 193 2.80 23.40 -0.08
C LYS A 193 1.71 23.51 -1.14
N SER A 194 2.09 23.65 -2.41
CA SER A 194 1.17 23.87 -3.52
C SER A 194 1.41 22.90 -4.66
N GLU A 195 0.42 22.69 -5.53
CA GLU A 195 0.60 21.85 -6.73
C GLU A 195 1.73 22.37 -7.62
N ARG A 196 1.90 23.70 -7.71
CA ARG A 196 3.02 24.31 -8.44
C ARG A 196 4.39 23.93 -7.87
N ASP A 197 4.51 23.75 -6.56
CA ASP A 197 5.74 23.27 -5.95
C ASP A 197 6.00 21.81 -6.35
N TRP A 198 4.96 20.98 -6.31
CA TRP A 198 5.03 19.58 -6.70
C TRP A 198 5.28 19.36 -8.19
N GLU A 199 4.81 20.25 -9.08
CA GLU A 199 5.17 20.24 -10.50
C GLU A 199 6.68 20.36 -10.72
N LYS A 200 7.39 21.16 -9.90
CA LYS A 200 8.85 21.28 -9.96
C LYS A 200 9.52 19.99 -9.53
N ILE A 201 9.04 19.37 -8.44
CA ILE A 201 9.53 18.08 -7.95
C ILE A 201 9.31 16.98 -8.99
N THR A 202 8.11 16.90 -9.54
CA THR A 202 7.75 15.99 -10.65
C THR A 202 8.71 16.18 -11.82
N THR A 203 8.97 17.42 -12.23
CA THR A 203 9.92 17.71 -13.33
C THR A 203 11.34 17.24 -13.01
N ALA A 204 11.81 17.44 -11.77
CA ALA A 204 13.13 16.97 -11.33
C ALA A 204 13.21 15.44 -11.32
N VAL A 205 12.19 14.76 -10.79
CA VAL A 205 12.09 13.30 -10.78
C VAL A 205 12.12 12.74 -12.20
N LYS A 206 11.33 13.30 -13.13
CA LYS A 206 11.35 12.90 -14.55
C LYS A 206 12.75 12.99 -15.16
N ARG A 207 13.47 14.09 -14.89
CA ARG A 207 14.84 14.29 -15.38
C ARG A 207 15.81 13.26 -14.81
N LEU A 208 15.72 12.95 -13.52
CA LEU A 208 16.56 11.94 -12.88
C LEU A 208 16.29 10.55 -13.47
N VAL A 209 15.03 10.17 -13.61
CA VAL A 209 14.64 8.88 -14.20
C VAL A 209 15.18 8.73 -15.62
N ARG A 210 14.94 9.70 -16.50
CA ARG A 210 15.46 9.66 -17.88
C ARG A 210 16.98 9.64 -17.94
N GLY A 211 17.64 10.41 -17.07
CA GLY A 211 19.10 10.42 -17.01
C GLY A 211 19.71 9.07 -16.65
N VAL A 212 19.01 8.24 -15.88
CA VAL A 212 19.50 6.93 -15.45
C VAL A 212 19.05 5.79 -16.37
N TYR A 213 17.80 5.82 -16.83
CA TYR A 213 17.20 4.70 -17.55
C TYR A 213 17.12 4.86 -19.07
N GLY A 214 17.41 6.06 -19.61
CA GLY A 214 17.20 6.42 -21.00
C GLY A 214 15.78 6.91 -21.23
#